data_AF-A0A017HLZ8-F1
#
_entry.id   AF-A0A017HLZ8-F1
#
_cell.length_a   1.000
_cell.length_b   1.000
_cell.length_c   1.000
_cell.angle_alpha   90.00
_cell.angle_beta   90.00
_cell.angle_gamma   90.00
#
_symmetry.space_group_name_H-M   'P 1'
#
loop_
_entity.id
_entity.type
_entity.pdbx_description
1 polymer ?
#
loop_
_entity_poly.entity_id
_entity_poly.type
_entity_poly.pdbx_seq_one_letter_code
_entity_poly.pdbx_strand_id
1 'polypeptide(L)'
;MSRSSSPAPRLRFAPASKTNLPPARPAFTTKEPTMTSTFASFDIGPSSVQGPWLTWSAQTRGFMLRTGSGKEPFAGFESGVVLDIDTMRTGWQRSDGIAGVPPEWQWNQSLSQFEPRPGEDWKQGFHILCGIGDGQTAIWEQAGASAWNGFLGLVPALRQQPAEGVLPLVKLVGTREARFNKGKATIPLFEVAEWVPRPACLVDSGISTAPSLQRAAAVGQTRTNVAAPARNTGPAYADLDDEIPF
;
A
#
# COMPACT_ATOMS: atom_id res chain seq x y z
N MET A 1 -26.64 -13.28 64.55
CA MET A 1 -26.34 -11.93 65.08
C MET A 1 -25.07 -11.51 64.34
N SER A 2 -25.01 -10.55 63.42
CA SER A 2 -25.61 -9.22 63.40
C SER A 2 -25.97 -8.79 61.97
N ARG A 3 -27.14 -8.16 61.80
CA ARG A 3 -27.52 -7.36 60.63
C ARG A 3 -27.16 -5.90 60.96
N SER A 4 -26.61 -5.16 60.00
CA SER A 4 -26.48 -3.69 60.05
C SER A 4 -26.61 -3.20 58.60
N SER A 5 -27.83 -2.91 58.14
CA SER A 5 -28.51 -1.61 58.15
C SER A 5 -27.76 -0.51 57.39
N SER A 6 -28.21 -0.30 56.16
CA SER A 6 -27.97 0.90 55.34
C SER A 6 -28.61 2.14 56.00
N PRO A 7 -28.18 3.36 55.63
CA PRO A 7 -29.14 4.24 54.96
C PRO A 7 -28.56 5.04 53.77
N ALA A 8 -29.40 5.16 52.74
CA ALA A 8 -29.19 5.95 51.54
C ALA A 8 -29.29 7.48 51.80
N PRO A 9 -28.49 8.32 51.13
CA PRO A 9 -28.67 9.77 51.17
C PRO A 9 -29.73 10.26 50.18
N ARG A 10 -30.53 11.21 50.67
CA ARG A 10 -31.75 11.80 50.10
C ARG A 10 -31.47 12.71 48.89
N LEU A 11 -32.31 12.56 47.86
CA LEU A 11 -32.54 13.54 46.79
C LEU A 11 -33.01 14.88 47.38
N ARG A 12 -32.28 15.97 47.08
CA ARG A 12 -32.73 17.34 47.32
C ARG A 12 -33.38 17.89 46.05
N PHE A 13 -34.67 18.19 46.15
CA PHE A 13 -35.40 19.03 45.20
C PHE A 13 -35.02 20.50 45.39
N ALA A 14 -34.65 21.18 44.32
CA ALA A 14 -34.52 22.64 44.27
C ALA A 14 -35.78 23.25 43.62
N PRO A 15 -36.28 24.39 44.11
CA PRO A 15 -37.50 25.02 43.59
C PRO A 15 -37.25 25.84 42.31
N ALA A 16 -38.25 25.83 41.44
CA ALA A 16 -38.31 26.54 40.17
C ALA A 16 -38.25 28.07 40.35
N SER A 17 -37.59 28.76 39.42
CA SER A 17 -37.68 30.21 39.27
C SER A 17 -37.69 30.64 37.80
N LYS A 18 -38.82 31.26 37.46
CA LYS A 18 -39.00 32.45 36.61
C LYS A 18 -38.60 32.36 35.13
N THR A 19 -39.65 32.11 34.34
CA THR A 19 -39.99 32.65 33.02
C THR A 19 -39.14 33.85 32.56
N ASN A 20 -38.43 33.67 31.45
CA ASN A 20 -38.00 34.77 30.58
C ASN A 20 -38.43 34.45 29.15
N LEU A 21 -39.32 35.29 28.64
CA LEU A 21 -39.80 35.31 27.25
C LEU A 21 -38.66 35.82 26.34
N PRO A 22 -38.44 35.25 25.15
CA PRO A 22 -37.44 35.76 24.22
C PRO A 22 -37.90 37.08 23.57
N PRO A 23 -37.01 38.06 23.35
CA PRO A 23 -37.34 39.26 22.58
C PRO A 23 -37.53 38.96 21.08
N ALA A 24 -38.40 39.76 20.47
CA ALA A 24 -38.85 39.68 19.09
C ALA A 24 -37.72 39.80 18.03
N ARG A 25 -37.95 39.14 16.90
CA ARG A 25 -37.09 39.05 15.71
C ARG A 25 -36.80 40.42 15.07
N PRO A 26 -35.56 40.68 14.63
CA PRO A 26 -35.30 41.63 13.55
C PRO A 26 -35.47 41.00 12.16
N ALA A 27 -35.81 41.86 11.20
CA ALA A 27 -36.34 41.59 9.87
C ALA A 27 -35.38 40.92 8.88
N PHE A 28 -36.00 40.25 7.89
CA PHE A 28 -35.41 39.74 6.66
C PHE A 28 -34.62 40.83 5.91
N THR A 29 -33.39 40.51 5.52
CA THR A 29 -32.73 41.11 4.35
C THR A 29 -32.17 39.97 3.52
N THR A 30 -32.86 39.71 2.40
CA THR A 30 -32.42 38.82 1.33
C THR A 30 -31.18 39.43 0.69
N LYS A 31 -30.03 38.74 0.77
CA LYS A 31 -28.96 38.87 -0.22
C LYS A 31 -29.00 37.61 -1.07
N GLU A 32 -29.40 37.77 -2.32
CA GLU A 32 -29.28 36.75 -3.36
C GLU A 32 -27.81 36.30 -3.48
N PRO A 33 -27.50 34.99 -3.45
CA PRO A 33 -26.25 34.52 -3.98
C PRO A 33 -26.36 34.51 -5.51
N THR A 34 -25.68 35.47 -6.15
CA THR A 34 -25.40 35.46 -7.59
C THR A 34 -24.95 34.07 -8.02
N MET A 35 -25.78 33.40 -8.81
CA MET A 35 -25.40 32.19 -9.54
C MET A 35 -24.40 32.57 -10.63
N THR A 36 -23.12 32.59 -10.28
CA THR A 36 -22.07 32.43 -11.28
C THR A 36 -21.92 30.94 -11.52
N SER A 37 -22.63 30.47 -12.54
CA SER A 37 -22.45 29.16 -13.14
C SER A 37 -21.05 29.10 -13.75
N THR A 38 -20.06 28.70 -12.95
CA THR A 38 -18.75 28.27 -13.44
C THR A 38 -18.75 26.74 -13.38
N PHE A 39 -18.72 26.18 -14.57
CA PHE A 39 -18.64 24.77 -14.90
C PHE A 39 -17.91 23.93 -13.86
N ALA A 40 -18.56 22.83 -13.46
CA ALA A 40 -17.93 21.72 -12.79
C ALA A 40 -16.69 21.29 -13.60
N SER A 41 -15.51 21.69 -13.12
CA SER A 41 -14.28 21.01 -13.45
C SER A 41 -14.39 19.62 -12.85
N PHE A 42 -14.79 18.67 -13.69
CA PHE A 42 -14.44 17.26 -13.56
C PHE A 42 -12.92 17.16 -13.72
N ASP A 43 -12.21 17.57 -12.67
CA ASP A 43 -10.75 17.51 -12.60
C ASP A 43 -10.40 16.21 -11.89
N ILE A 44 -10.17 15.17 -12.70
CA ILE A 44 -9.57 13.92 -12.25
C ILE A 44 -8.06 14.21 -12.18
N GLY A 45 -7.59 14.67 -11.02
CA GLY A 45 -6.18 14.91 -10.74
C GLY A 45 -5.86 14.97 -9.25
N PRO A 46 -4.58 14.77 -8.89
CA PRO A 46 -4.00 13.45 -8.69
C PRO A 46 -4.65 12.76 -7.48
N SER A 47 -4.78 11.43 -7.49
CA SER A 47 -5.30 10.68 -6.35
C SER A 47 -4.48 10.94 -5.08
N SER A 48 -4.91 11.89 -4.24
CA SER A 48 -4.42 12.04 -2.87
C SER A 48 -5.02 10.91 -2.04
N VAL A 49 -4.53 9.69 -2.25
CA VAL A 49 -4.72 8.64 -1.27
C VAL A 49 -3.81 8.99 -0.10
N GLN A 50 -4.25 9.91 0.75
CA GLN A 50 -3.62 10.24 2.02
C GLN A 50 -3.92 9.11 3.01
N GLY A 51 -3.35 7.94 2.74
CA GLY A 51 -3.32 6.83 3.67
C GLY A 51 -2.07 6.91 4.56
N PRO A 52 -2.03 6.17 5.68
CA PRO A 52 -0.77 5.82 6.28
C PRO A 52 0.13 5.13 5.24
N TRP A 53 1.41 5.51 5.16
CA TRP A 53 2.37 4.94 4.21
C TRP A 53 3.40 4.10 4.94
N LEU A 54 3.55 2.84 4.54
CA LEU A 54 4.64 1.99 4.96
C LEU A 54 5.87 2.27 4.08
N THR A 55 7.04 2.34 4.70
CA THR A 55 8.31 2.49 4.00
C THR A 55 9.37 1.65 4.66
N TRP A 56 10.03 0.80 3.87
CA TRP A 56 11.25 0.14 4.29
C TRP A 56 12.40 1.15 4.42
N SER A 57 13.05 1.16 5.57
CA SER A 57 14.23 1.96 5.85
C SER A 57 15.45 1.06 5.99
N ALA A 58 16.35 1.12 4.99
CA ALA A 58 17.60 0.37 5.05
C ALA A 58 18.50 0.83 6.20
N GLN A 59 18.43 2.10 6.60
CA GLN A 59 19.20 2.67 7.71
C GLN A 59 18.79 2.07 9.06
N THR A 60 17.49 1.96 9.31
CA THR A 60 16.97 1.40 10.57
C THR A 60 16.71 -0.10 10.48
N ARG A 61 16.86 -0.70 9.29
CA ARG A 61 16.58 -2.11 9.02
C ARG A 61 15.16 -2.52 9.43
N GLY A 62 14.22 -1.60 9.27
CA GLY A 62 12.84 -1.76 9.71
C GLY A 62 11.87 -0.94 8.89
N PHE A 63 10.58 -1.14 9.15
CA PHE A 63 9.52 -0.37 8.53
C PHE A 63 9.23 0.90 9.32
N MET A 64 8.79 1.90 8.58
CA MET A 64 8.33 3.16 9.14
C MET A 64 6.89 3.38 8.64
N LEU A 65 6.00 3.78 9.54
CA LEU A 65 4.66 4.22 9.22
C LEU A 65 4.65 5.74 9.18
N ARG A 66 4.27 6.31 8.04
CA ARG A 66 4.07 7.75 7.88
C ARG A 66 2.57 8.04 7.87
N THR A 67 2.13 8.82 8.85
CA THR A 67 0.76 9.33 8.96
C THR A 67 0.77 10.85 8.79
N GLY A 68 -0.39 11.50 8.93
CA GLY A 68 -0.45 12.97 8.97
C GLY A 68 0.30 13.60 10.15
N SER A 69 0.55 12.84 11.24
CA SER A 69 1.24 13.34 12.44
C SER A 69 2.76 13.14 12.41
N GLY A 70 3.31 12.43 11.42
CA GLY A 70 4.75 12.22 11.30
C GLY A 70 5.11 10.83 10.77
N LYS A 71 6.34 10.42 11.06
CA LYS A 71 6.90 9.12 10.66
C LYS A 71 7.45 8.41 11.88
N GLU A 72 6.96 7.21 12.16
CA GLU A 72 7.32 6.41 13.34
C GLU A 72 7.75 4.99 12.96
N PRO A 73 8.58 4.31 13.78
CA PRO A 73 8.89 2.89 13.56
C PRO A 73 7.64 2.02 13.57
N PHE A 74 7.57 1.07 12.66
CA PHE A 74 6.46 0.14 12.53
C PHE A 74 6.94 -1.31 12.70
N ALA A 75 6.48 -1.95 13.78
CA ALA A 75 6.84 -3.33 14.13
C ALA A 75 5.82 -4.38 13.65
N GLY A 76 4.74 -3.99 12.95
CA GLY A 76 3.67 -4.92 12.59
C GLY A 76 4.08 -6.09 11.68
N PHE A 77 5.22 -5.98 10.98
CA PHE A 77 5.80 -7.12 10.25
C PHE A 77 6.38 -8.23 11.15
N GLU A 78 6.55 -8.00 12.46
CA GLU A 78 6.92 -9.05 13.41
C GLU A 78 5.73 -9.98 13.70
N SER A 79 4.53 -9.40 13.87
CA SER A 79 3.27 -10.14 14.05
C SER A 79 2.67 -10.62 12.73
N GLY A 80 2.92 -9.91 11.63
CA GLY A 80 2.41 -10.20 10.30
C GLY A 80 1.58 -9.05 9.72
N VAL A 81 1.76 -8.79 8.44
CA VAL A 81 0.99 -7.80 7.66
C VAL A 81 0.34 -8.51 6.48
N VAL A 82 -0.95 -8.29 6.27
CA VAL A 82 -1.66 -8.87 5.11
C VAL A 82 -1.38 -8.01 3.88
N LEU A 83 -0.89 -8.59 2.80
CA LEU A 83 -0.63 -7.88 1.54
C LEU A 83 -1.76 -8.13 0.54
N ASP A 84 -2.39 -7.08 0.01
CA ASP A 84 -3.37 -7.22 -1.08
C ASP A 84 -2.64 -7.42 -2.42
N ILE A 85 -2.29 -8.67 -2.69
CA ILE A 85 -1.60 -9.08 -3.91
C ILE A 85 -2.50 -9.10 -5.14
N ASP A 86 -3.83 -9.00 -4.99
CA ASP A 86 -4.75 -9.00 -6.13
C ASP A 86 -4.90 -7.58 -6.71
N THR A 87 -4.79 -6.54 -5.88
CA THR A 87 -4.88 -5.13 -6.31
C THR A 87 -3.52 -4.44 -6.44
N MET A 88 -2.42 -5.18 -6.31
CA MET A 88 -1.08 -4.61 -6.37
C MET A 88 -0.70 -4.14 -7.77
N ARG A 89 0.23 -3.18 -7.83
CA ARG A 89 0.78 -2.65 -9.08
C ARG A 89 2.29 -2.63 -9.02
N THR A 90 2.94 -2.85 -10.15
CA THR A 90 4.38 -2.64 -10.33
C THR A 90 4.61 -1.60 -11.42
N GLY A 91 5.75 -0.94 -11.38
CA GLY A 91 6.05 0.10 -12.36
C GLY A 91 7.40 0.75 -12.16
N TRP A 92 7.63 1.78 -12.96
CA TRP A 92 8.76 2.68 -12.89
C TRP A 92 8.39 3.91 -12.07
N GLN A 93 9.32 4.35 -11.22
CA GLN A 93 9.17 5.49 -10.35
C GLN A 93 10.34 6.46 -10.53
N ARG A 94 10.07 7.74 -10.76
CA ARG A 94 11.07 8.82 -10.73
C ARG A 94 10.76 9.79 -9.60
N SER A 95 11.73 10.07 -8.75
CA SER A 95 11.59 11.06 -7.67
C SER A 95 12.75 12.02 -7.76
N ASP A 96 12.42 13.30 -7.74
CA ASP A 96 13.40 14.39 -7.77
C ASP A 96 13.97 14.67 -6.36
N GLY A 97 13.54 13.92 -5.33
CA GLY A 97 14.01 14.07 -3.95
C GLY A 97 13.55 15.34 -3.25
N ILE A 98 12.74 16.17 -3.91
CA ILE A 98 12.23 17.44 -3.37
C ILE A 98 11.14 17.15 -2.32
N ALA A 99 11.32 17.70 -1.12
CA ALA A 99 10.35 17.56 -0.05
C ALA A 99 8.99 18.13 -0.47
N GLY A 100 7.92 17.35 -0.28
CA GLY A 100 6.55 17.75 -0.63
C GLY A 100 6.16 17.49 -2.09
N VAL A 101 7.09 17.10 -2.96
CA VAL A 101 6.78 16.69 -4.34
C VAL A 101 6.58 15.17 -4.38
N PRO A 102 5.39 14.68 -4.77
CA PRO A 102 5.15 13.25 -4.89
C PRO A 102 6.00 12.65 -6.03
N PRO A 103 6.39 11.38 -5.92
CA PRO A 103 7.07 10.69 -7.01
C PRO A 103 6.20 10.58 -8.26
N GLU A 104 6.83 10.63 -9.43
CA GLU A 104 6.20 10.30 -10.70
C GLU A 104 6.21 8.77 -10.90
N TRP A 105 5.14 8.25 -11.47
CA TRP A 105 4.95 6.82 -11.72
C TRP A 105 4.52 6.53 -13.16
N GLN A 106 5.17 5.55 -13.76
CA GLN A 106 4.70 4.85 -14.96
C GLN A 106 4.42 3.40 -14.58
N TRP A 107 3.13 3.07 -14.48
CA TRP A 107 2.68 1.74 -14.09
C TRP A 107 2.76 0.75 -15.24
N ASN A 108 3.08 -0.49 -14.90
CA ASN A 108 3.02 -1.59 -15.85
C ASN A 108 1.57 -1.96 -16.18
N GLN A 109 1.32 -2.42 -17.41
CA GLN A 109 0.01 -2.99 -17.78
C GLN A 109 -0.28 -4.32 -17.06
N SER A 110 0.76 -5.07 -16.70
CA SER A 110 0.63 -6.33 -15.97
C SER A 110 1.78 -6.51 -14.97
N LEU A 111 1.59 -7.40 -13.99
CA LEU A 111 2.62 -7.74 -13.02
C LEU A 111 3.73 -8.62 -13.62
N SER A 112 3.48 -9.27 -14.75
CA SER A 112 4.39 -10.25 -15.36
C SER A 112 5.40 -9.62 -16.31
N GLN A 113 5.20 -8.36 -16.71
CA GLN A 113 6.03 -7.68 -17.68
C GLN A 113 6.20 -6.21 -17.27
N PHE A 114 7.46 -5.75 -17.26
CA PHE A 114 7.75 -4.33 -17.14
C PHE A 114 7.59 -3.63 -18.49
N GLU A 115 7.01 -2.44 -18.46
CA GLU A 115 7.04 -1.51 -19.59
C GLU A 115 8.48 -1.08 -19.90
N PRO A 116 8.77 -0.59 -21.11
CA PRO A 116 10.05 0.02 -21.42
C PRO A 116 10.42 1.07 -20.38
N ARG A 117 11.66 1.01 -19.90
CA ARG A 117 12.18 1.95 -18.91
C ARG A 117 12.13 3.37 -19.50
N PRO A 118 11.51 4.36 -18.82
CA PRO A 118 11.32 5.69 -19.43
C PRO A 118 12.60 6.53 -19.49
N GLY A 119 13.56 6.26 -18.59
CA GLY A 119 14.85 6.94 -18.54
C GLY A 119 15.73 6.40 -17.41
N GLU A 120 16.98 6.89 -17.33
CA GLU A 120 17.97 6.37 -16.39
C GLU A 120 17.64 6.64 -14.91
N ASP A 121 16.92 7.71 -14.59
CA ASP A 121 16.56 8.06 -13.20
C ASP A 121 15.36 7.26 -12.67
N TRP A 122 14.70 6.49 -13.53
CA TRP A 122 13.54 5.69 -13.18
C TRP A 122 13.93 4.38 -12.53
N LYS A 123 13.36 4.08 -11.36
CA LYS A 123 13.63 2.88 -10.58
C LYS A 123 12.42 1.95 -10.58
N GLN A 124 12.65 0.65 -10.56
CA GLN A 124 11.58 -0.33 -10.38
C GLN A 124 10.98 -0.18 -8.98
N GLY A 125 9.66 -0.25 -8.90
CA GLY A 125 8.91 -0.17 -7.66
C GLY A 125 7.56 -0.84 -7.74
N PHE A 126 6.84 -0.78 -6.64
CA PHE A 126 5.51 -1.34 -6.49
C PHE A 126 4.62 -0.46 -5.62
N HIS A 127 3.33 -0.75 -5.69
CA HIS A 127 2.29 -0.25 -4.82
C HIS A 127 1.47 -1.44 -4.33
N ILE A 128 1.37 -1.62 -3.02
CA ILE A 128 0.60 -2.70 -2.39
C ILE A 128 -0.20 -2.08 -1.23
N LEU A 129 -1.50 -2.37 -1.21
CA LEU A 129 -2.34 -2.06 -0.06
C LEU A 129 -2.14 -3.15 1.00
N CYS A 130 -1.98 -2.74 2.25
CA CYS A 130 -1.63 -3.61 3.37
C CYS A 130 -2.66 -3.51 4.49
N GLY A 131 -3.10 -4.65 5.03
CA GLY A 131 -3.79 -4.75 6.30
C GLY A 131 -2.78 -4.82 7.44
N ILE A 132 -2.76 -3.81 8.31
CA ILE A 132 -1.70 -3.63 9.32
C ILE A 132 -2.11 -4.02 10.75
N GLY A 133 -3.26 -4.67 10.91
CA GLY A 133 -3.86 -5.00 12.21
C GLY A 133 -4.98 -4.02 12.61
N ASP A 134 -5.79 -4.41 13.60
CA ASP A 134 -6.85 -3.58 14.20
C ASP A 134 -7.84 -2.94 13.20
N GLY A 135 -8.07 -3.60 12.06
CA GLY A 135 -8.94 -3.07 10.99
C GLY A 135 -8.35 -1.87 10.25
N GLN A 136 -7.07 -1.55 10.44
CA GLN A 136 -6.39 -0.46 9.76
C GLN A 136 -5.70 -0.92 8.49
N THR A 137 -5.50 0.04 7.57
CA THR A 137 -4.77 -0.15 6.31
C THR A 137 -3.63 0.83 6.17
N ALA A 138 -2.59 0.43 5.47
CA ALA A 138 -1.53 1.31 4.99
C ALA A 138 -1.13 0.95 3.57
N ILE A 139 -0.52 1.89 2.85
CA ILE A 139 0.03 1.63 1.52
C ILE A 139 1.54 1.44 1.64
N TRP A 140 2.03 0.31 1.17
CA TRP A 140 3.45 0.13 0.92
C TRP A 140 3.74 0.44 -0.55
N GLU A 141 4.20 1.66 -0.79
CA GLU A 141 4.62 2.13 -2.11
C GLU A 141 6.08 2.57 -2.03
N GLN A 142 6.93 1.90 -2.79
CA GLN A 142 8.37 2.20 -2.77
C GLN A 142 9.04 1.70 -4.04
N ALA A 143 10.10 2.39 -4.43
CA ALA A 143 11.01 1.97 -5.49
C ALA A 143 12.46 1.92 -5.01
N GLY A 144 13.31 1.27 -5.80
CA GLY A 144 14.73 1.15 -5.56
C GLY A 144 15.16 -0.22 -5.02
N ALA A 145 16.47 -0.49 -5.12
CA ALA A 145 17.03 -1.83 -5.02
C ALA A 145 16.64 -2.59 -3.74
N SER A 146 16.69 -1.96 -2.55
CA SER A 146 16.36 -2.63 -1.30
C SER A 146 14.94 -3.17 -1.24
N ALA A 147 13.94 -2.28 -1.35
CA ALA A 147 12.54 -2.67 -1.24
C ALA A 147 12.13 -3.57 -2.41
N TRP A 148 12.57 -3.25 -3.63
CA TRP A 148 12.27 -4.04 -4.83
C TRP A 148 12.79 -5.47 -4.72
N ASN A 149 14.06 -5.67 -4.31
CA ASN A 149 14.60 -7.02 -4.13
C ASN A 149 13.97 -7.77 -2.96
N GLY A 150 13.50 -7.08 -1.92
CA GLY A 150 12.74 -7.68 -0.83
C GLY A 150 11.40 -8.22 -1.33
N PHE A 151 10.69 -7.42 -2.12
CA PHE A 151 9.45 -7.85 -2.78
C PHE A 151 9.68 -9.01 -3.77
N LEU A 152 10.73 -8.94 -4.62
CA LEU A 152 11.06 -10.05 -5.52
C LEU A 152 11.36 -11.36 -4.76
N GLY A 153 11.91 -11.27 -3.55
CA GLY A 153 12.10 -12.43 -2.67
C GLY A 153 10.79 -13.12 -2.25
N LEU A 154 9.69 -12.38 -2.16
CA LEU A 154 8.36 -12.92 -1.85
C LEU A 154 7.70 -13.60 -3.05
N VAL A 155 7.96 -13.14 -4.27
CA VAL A 155 7.24 -13.57 -5.49
C VAL A 155 7.12 -15.09 -5.65
N PRO A 156 8.16 -15.92 -5.39
CA PRO A 156 8.02 -17.38 -5.47
C PRO A 156 6.98 -17.97 -4.51
N ALA A 157 6.84 -17.41 -3.31
CA ALA A 157 5.82 -17.81 -2.35
C ALA A 157 4.44 -17.28 -2.74
N LEU A 158 4.36 -16.04 -3.25
CA LEU A 158 3.09 -15.44 -3.70
C LEU A 158 2.42 -16.24 -4.84
N ARG A 159 3.21 -16.87 -5.71
CA ARG A 159 2.71 -17.76 -6.78
C ARG A 159 2.01 -19.02 -6.26
N GLN A 160 2.11 -19.32 -4.97
CA GLN A 160 1.49 -20.47 -4.32
C GLN A 160 0.14 -20.13 -3.67
N GLN A 161 -0.46 -18.99 -4.03
CA GLN A 161 -1.77 -18.58 -3.54
C GLN A 161 -2.79 -19.73 -3.72
N PRO A 162 -3.43 -20.19 -2.62
CA PRO A 162 -4.26 -21.39 -2.65
C PRO A 162 -5.60 -21.17 -3.35
N ALA A 163 -6.15 -19.95 -3.28
CA ALA A 163 -7.41 -19.56 -3.90
C ALA A 163 -7.49 -18.03 -4.06
N GLU A 164 -8.33 -17.58 -4.97
CA GLU A 164 -8.67 -16.16 -5.13
C GLU A 164 -9.32 -15.61 -3.85
N GLY A 165 -9.02 -14.35 -3.51
CA GLY A 165 -9.54 -13.70 -2.28
C GLY A 165 -8.88 -14.17 -0.99
N VAL A 166 -7.89 -15.07 -1.06
CA VAL A 166 -7.02 -15.45 0.05
C VAL A 166 -5.68 -14.72 -0.11
N LEU A 167 -5.31 -13.93 0.90
CA LEU A 167 -4.16 -13.04 0.88
C LEU A 167 -3.06 -13.54 1.81
N PRO A 168 -1.78 -13.28 1.49
CA PRO A 168 -0.67 -13.68 2.34
C PRO A 168 -0.54 -12.78 3.57
N LEU A 169 -0.45 -13.39 4.75
CA LEU A 169 0.08 -12.78 5.97
C LEU A 169 1.61 -12.88 5.93
N VAL A 170 2.29 -11.75 5.81
CA VAL A 170 3.73 -11.68 5.58
C VAL A 170 4.45 -11.18 6.82
N LYS A 171 5.53 -11.87 7.20
CA LYS A 171 6.44 -11.48 8.28
C LYS A 171 7.81 -11.08 7.78
N LEU A 172 8.43 -10.11 8.45
CA LEU A 172 9.85 -9.79 8.28
C LEU A 172 10.66 -10.75 9.15
N VAL A 173 11.45 -11.64 8.53
CA VAL A 173 12.25 -12.66 9.22
C VAL A 173 13.72 -12.29 9.36
N GLY A 174 14.15 -11.23 8.68
CA GLY A 174 15.51 -10.74 8.79
C GLY A 174 15.88 -9.77 7.68
N THR A 175 17.18 -9.57 7.52
CA THR A 175 17.74 -8.76 6.44
C THR A 175 18.97 -9.42 5.86
N ARG A 176 19.28 -9.11 4.60
CA ARG A 176 20.57 -9.43 3.99
C ARG A 176 21.19 -8.18 3.39
N GLU A 177 22.52 -8.16 3.33
CA GLU A 177 23.24 -7.14 2.56
C GLU A 177 23.47 -7.64 1.15
N ALA A 178 23.23 -6.78 0.16
CA ALA A 178 23.66 -6.99 -1.20
C ALA A 178 24.60 -5.86 -1.62
N ARG A 179 25.69 -6.23 -2.28
CA ARG A 179 26.57 -5.28 -2.97
C ARG A 179 26.06 -5.09 -4.39
N PHE A 180 25.94 -3.83 -4.76
CA PHE A 180 25.70 -3.36 -6.11
C PHE A 180 26.87 -2.46 -6.49
N ASN A 181 27.03 -2.20 -7.79
CA ASN A 181 28.17 -1.45 -8.29
C ASN A 181 28.17 0.00 -7.75
N LYS A 182 26.97 0.55 -7.50
CA LYS A 182 26.74 1.87 -6.90
C LYS A 182 26.55 1.85 -5.37
N GLY A 183 26.91 0.77 -4.67
CA GLY A 183 26.93 0.72 -3.20
C GLY A 183 26.31 -0.53 -2.58
N LYS A 184 26.08 -0.50 -1.27
CA LYS A 184 25.44 -1.60 -0.54
C LYS A 184 23.97 -1.28 -0.29
N ALA A 185 23.11 -2.29 -0.37
CA ALA A 185 21.72 -2.17 0.05
C ALA A 185 21.39 -3.24 1.08
N THR A 186 20.65 -2.84 2.12
CA THR A 186 20.05 -3.78 3.08
C THR A 186 18.67 -4.15 2.58
N ILE A 187 18.51 -5.43 2.25
CA ILE A 187 17.29 -6.00 1.66
C ILE A 187 16.52 -6.72 2.77
N PRO A 188 15.23 -6.41 2.96
CA PRO A 188 14.40 -7.15 3.91
C PRO A 188 14.13 -8.57 3.39
N LEU A 189 14.13 -9.54 4.31
CA LEU A 189 13.78 -10.92 4.04
C LEU A 189 12.42 -11.20 4.65
N PHE A 190 11.51 -11.73 3.83
CA PHE A 190 10.15 -12.01 4.24
C PHE A 190 9.79 -13.48 4.07
N GLU A 191 8.79 -13.91 4.82
CA GLU A 191 8.10 -15.18 4.62
C GLU A 191 6.58 -14.96 4.56
N VAL A 192 5.87 -15.83 3.83
CA VAL A 192 4.42 -15.96 3.96
C VAL A 192 4.17 -16.88 5.14
N ALA A 193 3.74 -16.30 6.26
CA ALA A 193 3.48 -17.03 7.50
C ALA A 193 2.15 -17.78 7.45
N GLU A 194 1.14 -17.19 6.81
CA GLU A 194 -0.20 -17.76 6.68
C GLU A 194 -0.90 -17.22 5.43
N TRP A 195 -1.91 -17.95 4.94
CA TRP A 195 -2.84 -17.51 3.92
C TRP A 195 -4.19 -17.25 4.57
N VAL A 196 -4.63 -15.98 4.62
CA VAL A 196 -5.82 -15.55 5.34
C VAL A 196 -6.90 -15.06 4.38
N PRO A 197 -8.20 -15.21 4.69
CA PRO A 197 -9.25 -14.56 3.91
C PRO A 197 -9.00 -13.04 3.84
N ARG A 198 -9.29 -12.39 2.69
CA ARG A 198 -9.16 -10.93 2.57
C ARG A 198 -9.87 -10.23 3.74
N PRO A 199 -9.14 -9.51 4.61
CA PRO A 199 -9.74 -8.78 5.72
C PRO A 199 -10.70 -7.69 5.22
N ALA A 200 -11.77 -7.43 5.99
CA ALA A 200 -12.78 -6.42 5.64
C ALA A 200 -12.17 -5.03 5.40
N CYS A 201 -11.10 -4.67 6.13
CA CYS A 201 -10.43 -3.39 5.96
C CYS A 201 -9.83 -3.19 4.55
N LEU A 202 -9.63 -4.25 3.76
CA LEU A 202 -9.14 -4.22 2.38
C LEU A 202 -10.26 -4.27 1.32
N VAL A 203 -11.50 -4.51 1.73
CA VAL A 203 -12.66 -4.55 0.80
C VAL A 203 -13.16 -3.14 0.50
N ASP A 204 -13.13 -2.25 1.50
CA ASP A 204 -13.69 -0.90 1.41
C ASP A 204 -12.68 0.17 0.92
N SER A 205 -11.43 -0.20 0.65
CA SER A 205 -10.36 0.76 0.34
C SER A 205 -10.33 1.26 -1.11
N GLY A 206 -11.30 0.88 -1.95
CA GLY A 206 -11.67 1.64 -3.14
C GLY A 206 -10.62 1.77 -4.26
N ILE A 207 -9.74 0.79 -4.48
CA ILE A 207 -8.95 0.74 -5.72
C ILE A 207 -9.74 -0.04 -6.77
N SER A 208 -10.26 0.71 -7.74
CA SER A 208 -11.02 0.23 -8.90
C SER A 208 -10.41 -1.04 -9.50
N THR A 209 -11.14 -2.14 -9.41
CA THR A 209 -10.86 -3.40 -10.11
C THR A 209 -10.90 -3.12 -11.62
N ALA A 210 -9.73 -3.04 -12.26
CA ALA A 210 -9.65 -3.28 -13.70
C ALA A 210 -9.98 -4.77 -13.93
N PRO A 211 -10.79 -5.12 -14.94
CA PRO A 211 -11.23 -6.50 -15.13
C PRO A 211 -10.02 -7.39 -15.45
N SER A 212 -9.82 -8.41 -14.62
CA SER A 212 -8.84 -9.47 -14.85
C SER A 212 -9.23 -10.24 -16.12
N LEU A 213 -8.42 -10.11 -17.17
CA LEU A 213 -8.56 -10.96 -18.34
C LEU A 213 -8.17 -12.40 -17.95
N GLN A 214 -9.23 -13.19 -17.91
CA GLN A 214 -9.32 -14.64 -17.81
C GLN A 214 -8.10 -15.39 -18.36
N ARG A 215 -7.50 -16.19 -17.49
CA ARG A 215 -6.50 -17.21 -17.80
C ARG A 215 -7.10 -18.17 -18.85
N ALA A 216 -6.69 -18.05 -20.11
CA ALA A 216 -7.06 -18.99 -21.16
C ALA A 216 -6.46 -20.36 -20.84
N ALA A 217 -7.31 -21.29 -20.40
CA ALA A 217 -7.01 -22.70 -20.35
C ALA A 217 -6.86 -23.26 -21.78
N ALA A 218 -5.89 -24.15 -21.93
CA ALA A 218 -5.48 -24.78 -23.17
C ALA A 218 -6.55 -25.68 -23.81
N VAL A 219 -6.59 -25.71 -25.14
CA VAL A 219 -6.98 -26.89 -25.93
C VAL A 219 -5.90 -27.09 -26.98
N GLY A 220 -5.24 -28.25 -26.94
CA GLY A 220 -4.05 -28.53 -27.74
C GLY A 220 -4.34 -28.95 -29.18
N GLN A 221 -3.28 -29.01 -29.99
CA GLN A 221 -3.05 -30.11 -30.93
C GLN A 221 -1.62 -30.12 -31.49
N THR A 222 -0.99 -31.26 -31.25
CA THR A 222 -0.10 -32.07 -32.12
C THR A 222 1.33 -31.62 -32.44
N ARG A 223 2.24 -32.49 -31.97
CA ARG A 223 3.66 -32.64 -32.31
C ARG A 223 3.86 -32.88 -33.80
N THR A 224 4.88 -32.25 -34.38
CA THR A 224 5.84 -32.94 -35.24
C THR A 224 7.26 -32.56 -34.79
N ASN A 225 8.06 -33.59 -34.57
CA ASN A 225 9.40 -33.54 -34.00
C ASN A 225 10.38 -33.57 -35.18
N VAL A 226 11.26 -32.57 -35.31
CA VAL A 226 12.45 -32.67 -36.17
C VAL A 226 13.66 -32.07 -35.44
N ALA A 227 14.54 -32.99 -35.05
CA ALA A 227 15.99 -32.90 -34.85
C ALA A 227 16.63 -31.64 -34.24
N ALA A 228 17.24 -31.84 -33.06
CA ALA A 228 18.31 -31.00 -32.52
C ALA A 228 19.58 -31.07 -33.41
N PRO A 229 20.43 -30.02 -33.41
CA PRO A 229 21.53 -30.07 -32.44
C PRO A 229 21.94 -28.72 -31.83
N ALA A 230 22.83 -28.87 -30.85
CA ALA A 230 23.77 -27.90 -30.28
C ALA A 230 23.31 -27.12 -29.03
N ARG A 231 24.08 -27.39 -27.96
CA ARG A 231 24.06 -26.75 -26.65
C ARG A 231 24.31 -25.26 -26.80
N ASN A 232 23.48 -24.44 -26.16
CA ASN A 232 23.86 -23.09 -25.76
C ASN A 232 23.68 -22.98 -24.24
N THR A 233 24.81 -23.07 -23.53
CA THR A 233 24.95 -22.61 -22.15
C THR A 233 24.69 -21.11 -22.12
N GLY A 234 23.45 -20.72 -21.83
CA GLY A 234 23.11 -19.32 -21.54
C GLY A 234 23.84 -18.87 -20.28
N PRO A 235 24.45 -17.68 -20.24
CA PRO A 235 25.17 -17.22 -19.08
C PRO A 235 24.20 -16.90 -17.94
N ALA A 236 24.67 -17.18 -16.72
CA ALA A 236 24.10 -16.68 -15.49
C ALA A 236 24.00 -15.14 -15.57
N TYR A 237 22.89 -14.59 -15.08
CA TYR A 237 22.71 -13.14 -14.93
C TYR A 237 23.60 -12.62 -13.79
N ALA A 238 24.89 -12.51 -14.08
CA ALA A 238 25.83 -11.60 -13.48
C ALA A 238 26.29 -10.64 -14.59
N ASP A 239 26.56 -9.40 -14.23
CA ASP A 239 27.15 -8.35 -15.08
C ASP A 239 26.16 -7.62 -16.01
N LEU A 240 25.58 -6.55 -15.44
CA LEU A 240 25.33 -5.31 -16.18
C LEU A 240 26.05 -4.19 -15.42
N ASP A 241 27.38 -4.18 -15.59
CA ASP A 241 28.20 -2.98 -15.47
C ASP A 241 28.23 -2.23 -16.82
N ASP A 242 28.67 -0.96 -16.78
CA ASP A 242 28.85 0.02 -17.86
C ASP A 242 27.58 0.77 -18.30
N GLU A 243 27.54 2.09 -18.45
CA GLU A 243 28.51 3.21 -18.39
C GLU A 243 27.61 4.45 -18.55
N ILE A 244 27.62 5.49 -17.70
CA ILE A 244 27.30 6.90 -18.05
C ILE A 244 27.95 7.83 -17.00
N PRO A 245 28.54 8.97 -17.39
CA PRO A 245 29.63 9.61 -16.65
C PRO A 245 29.20 10.81 -15.76
N PHE A 246 30.07 11.05 -14.78
CA PHE A 246 30.23 12.20 -13.87
C PHE A 246 29.11 12.47 -12.86
#